data_AF-A0A7Y3FPC0-F1
#
_entry.id   AF-A0A7Y3FPC0-F1
#
_cell.length_a   1.000
_cell.length_b   1.000
_cell.length_c   1.000
_cell.angle_alpha   90.00
_cell.angle_beta   90.00
_cell.angle_gamma   90.00
#
_symmetry.space_group_name_H-M   'P 1'
#
loop_
_entity.id
_entity.type
_entity.pdbx_description
1 polymer ?
#
loop_
_entity_poly.entity_id
_entity_poly.type
_entity_poly.pdbx_seq_one_letter_code
_entity_poly.pdbx_strand_id
1 'polypeptide(L)'
;MPSQPKSTTVSHASWADDTPIRAPASVRATHYVTDFDDLLADVRRCTLCAPHLPHGPRPVVQLHPRARILVAGQAPGRRVHESGVPFDDPSGDRLRDWLGIDRDRFYDPKFLAILPMGFCYPGTGSSGDLPPRPECAPAWRDALLQHMSAVELTLVIGRYALDWHLGAGSRTVTDVVRNWREQWPHVLPLPHPSPRNQRWLKKNAWFGEEVLPALRTRVKEIL
;
A
#
# COMPACT_ATOMS: atom_id res chain seq x y z
N MET A 1 17.52 -12.56 52.09
CA MET A 1 17.78 -13.40 50.90
C MET A 1 16.95 -12.86 49.76
N PRO A 2 17.55 -12.28 48.70
CA PRO A 2 16.79 -11.66 47.62
C PRO A 2 16.33 -12.72 46.61
N SER A 3 15.03 -12.74 46.31
CA SER A 3 14.41 -13.56 45.28
C SER A 3 14.76 -13.01 43.90
N GLN A 4 15.26 -13.88 43.02
CA GLN A 4 15.56 -13.53 41.63
C GLN A 4 14.28 -13.35 40.79
N PRO A 5 14.27 -12.40 39.83
CA PRO A 5 13.23 -12.35 38.81
C PRO A 5 13.50 -13.42 37.73
N LYS A 6 12.46 -14.21 37.42
CA LYS A 6 12.47 -15.21 36.35
C LYS A 6 12.56 -14.52 34.99
N SER A 7 13.68 -14.73 34.30
CA SER A 7 13.87 -14.44 32.88
C SER A 7 12.79 -15.18 32.07
N THR A 8 12.00 -14.43 31.31
CA THR A 8 11.06 -15.00 30.33
C THR A 8 11.62 -14.66 28.95
N THR A 9 12.28 -15.62 28.34
CA THR A 9 12.78 -15.58 26.97
C THR A 9 11.60 -15.53 26.00
N VAL A 10 11.48 -14.43 25.26
CA VAL A 10 10.57 -14.34 24.11
C VAL A 10 11.28 -14.96 22.91
N SER A 11 10.75 -16.07 22.43
CA SER A 11 11.21 -16.77 21.22
C SER A 11 10.94 -15.90 19.99
N HIS A 12 12.00 -15.55 19.26
CA HIS A 12 11.90 -14.95 17.93
C HIS A 12 11.57 -16.06 16.92
N ALA A 13 10.36 -16.03 16.36
CA ALA A 13 10.01 -16.88 15.23
C ALA A 13 10.75 -16.36 13.97
N SER A 14 11.77 -17.10 13.56
CA SER A 14 12.51 -16.94 12.31
C SER A 14 11.63 -17.36 11.13
N TRP A 15 11.44 -16.46 10.17
CA TRP A 15 10.82 -16.76 8.88
C TRP A 15 11.90 -17.24 7.91
N ALA A 16 12.34 -18.49 8.06
CA ALA A 16 13.23 -19.14 7.10
C ALA A 16 12.95 -20.65 7.14
N ASP A 17 12.04 -21.10 6.29
CA ASP A 17 12.05 -22.48 5.81
C ASP A 17 12.05 -22.41 4.28
N ASP A 18 13.26 -22.58 3.74
CA ASP A 18 13.55 -22.70 2.31
C ASP A 18 13.07 -24.07 1.81
N THR A 19 12.05 -24.08 0.96
CA THR A 19 11.78 -25.21 0.08
C THR A 19 11.48 -24.68 -1.32
N PRO A 20 12.31 -24.99 -2.34
CA PRO A 20 12.13 -24.41 -3.67
C PRO A 20 10.97 -25.10 -4.40
N ILE A 21 9.89 -24.36 -4.65
CA ILE A 21 8.83 -24.80 -5.55
C ILE A 21 9.33 -24.63 -6.99
N ARG A 22 9.46 -25.76 -7.70
CA ARG A 22 9.98 -25.84 -9.06
C ARG A 22 8.94 -25.31 -10.06
N ALA A 23 9.24 -24.21 -10.74
CA ALA A 23 8.46 -23.70 -11.86
C ALA A 23 8.66 -24.58 -13.13
N PRO A 24 7.62 -24.79 -13.96
CA PRO A 24 7.75 -25.51 -15.22
C PRO A 24 8.44 -24.68 -16.31
N ALA A 25 9.07 -25.39 -17.24
CA ALA A 25 10.00 -24.86 -18.23
C ALA A 25 9.36 -24.09 -19.39
N SER A 26 10.18 -23.19 -19.95
CA SER A 26 9.94 -22.19 -20.97
C SER A 26 9.44 -22.69 -22.33
N VAL A 27 8.52 -21.92 -22.93
CA VAL A 27 8.32 -21.84 -24.39
C VAL A 27 8.61 -20.42 -24.84
N ARG A 28 9.50 -20.25 -25.83
CA ARG A 28 9.78 -18.96 -26.48
C ARG A 28 8.98 -18.85 -27.78
N ALA A 29 8.17 -17.80 -27.92
CA ALA A 29 7.96 -17.07 -29.18
C ALA A 29 7.13 -15.80 -28.93
N THR A 30 7.69 -14.64 -29.28
CA THR A 30 7.04 -13.36 -29.64
C THR A 30 5.76 -12.95 -28.90
N HIS A 31 5.93 -12.23 -27.78
CA HIS A 31 4.81 -11.63 -27.05
C HIS A 31 5.25 -10.34 -26.35
N TYR A 32 5.02 -9.17 -26.97
CA TYR A 32 5.32 -7.86 -26.34
C TYR A 32 4.08 -7.19 -25.72
N VAL A 33 3.01 -7.95 -25.45
CA VAL A 33 1.78 -7.46 -24.77
C VAL A 33 1.20 -8.49 -23.78
N THR A 34 1.87 -9.59 -23.42
CA THR A 34 1.29 -10.66 -22.54
C THR A 34 2.20 -11.06 -21.38
N ASP A 35 2.59 -10.10 -20.54
CA ASP A 35 3.23 -10.40 -19.25
C ASP A 35 2.49 -9.65 -18.13
N PHE A 36 2.39 -8.32 -18.27
CA PHE A 36 1.69 -7.50 -17.29
C PHE A 36 0.17 -7.77 -17.21
N ASP A 37 -0.53 -7.84 -18.35
CA ASP A 37 -1.98 -8.01 -18.37
C ASP A 37 -2.40 -9.39 -17.83
N ASP A 38 -1.62 -10.44 -18.12
CA ASP A 38 -1.83 -11.79 -17.60
C ASP A 38 -1.54 -11.85 -16.09
N LEU A 39 -0.42 -11.26 -15.64
CA LEU A 39 -0.09 -11.13 -14.22
C LEU A 39 -1.21 -10.40 -13.46
N LEU A 40 -1.71 -9.29 -14.00
CA LEU A 40 -2.79 -8.54 -13.38
C LEU A 40 -4.11 -9.34 -13.36
N ALA A 41 -4.37 -10.14 -14.39
CA ALA A 41 -5.52 -11.03 -14.44
C ALA A 41 -5.41 -12.16 -13.38
N ASP A 42 -4.23 -12.74 -13.19
CA ASP A 42 -3.95 -13.72 -12.13
C ASP A 42 -4.13 -13.13 -10.73
N VAL A 43 -3.60 -11.93 -10.50
CA VAL A 43 -3.79 -11.19 -9.24
C VAL A 43 -5.27 -11.01 -8.93
N ARG A 44 -6.09 -10.64 -9.92
CA ARG A 44 -7.54 -10.44 -9.74
C ARG A 44 -8.30 -11.72 -9.45
N ARG A 45 -7.77 -12.88 -9.85
CA ARG A 45 -8.34 -14.22 -9.57
C ARG A 45 -7.77 -14.88 -8.32
N CYS A 46 -6.80 -14.26 -7.65
CA CYS A 46 -6.12 -14.83 -6.49
C CYS A 46 -7.09 -15.18 -5.35
N THR A 47 -6.97 -16.40 -4.82
CA THR A 47 -7.76 -16.90 -3.67
C THR A 47 -6.89 -17.31 -2.47
N LEU A 48 -5.58 -17.03 -2.48
CA LEU A 48 -4.62 -17.53 -1.47
C LEU A 48 -5.05 -17.27 -0.02
N CYS A 49 -5.56 -16.07 0.27
CA CYS A 49 -5.97 -15.70 1.63
C CYS A 49 -7.37 -16.21 2.03
N ALA A 50 -8.11 -16.92 1.17
CA ALA A 50 -9.52 -17.26 1.39
C ALA A 50 -9.84 -17.84 2.79
N PRO A 51 -9.04 -18.77 3.36
CA PRO A 51 -9.31 -19.32 4.69
C PRO A 51 -9.29 -18.29 5.84
N HIS A 52 -8.74 -17.10 5.61
CA HIS A 52 -8.54 -16.06 6.61
C HIS A 52 -9.39 -14.81 6.39
N LEU A 53 -10.16 -14.75 5.29
CA LEU A 53 -10.94 -13.57 4.92
C LEU A 53 -12.42 -13.80 5.25
N PRO A 54 -13.01 -13.07 6.21
CA PRO A 54 -14.40 -13.28 6.61
C PRO A 54 -15.41 -12.95 5.52
N HIS A 55 -15.03 -12.16 4.52
CA HIS A 55 -15.85 -11.80 3.35
C HIS A 55 -15.33 -12.42 2.05
N GLY A 56 -14.39 -13.37 2.15
CA GLY A 56 -13.74 -13.99 1.00
C GLY A 56 -12.77 -13.09 0.22
N PRO A 57 -12.04 -13.65 -0.75
CA PRO A 57 -11.10 -12.91 -1.58
C PRO A 57 -11.81 -11.95 -2.54
N ARG A 58 -11.32 -10.71 -2.58
CA ARG A 58 -11.59 -9.77 -3.67
C ARG A 58 -10.37 -8.85 -3.80
N PRO A 59 -9.37 -9.23 -4.60
CA PRO A 59 -8.18 -8.41 -4.82
C PRO A 59 -8.57 -7.09 -5.51
N VAL A 60 -8.36 -5.95 -4.82
CA VAL A 60 -8.67 -4.61 -5.32
C VAL A 60 -7.36 -3.84 -5.54
N VAL A 61 -6.99 -3.66 -6.81
CA VAL A 61 -5.79 -2.97 -7.27
C VAL A 61 -6.09 -2.15 -8.53
N GLN A 62 -5.33 -1.08 -8.76
CA GLN A 62 -5.37 -0.27 -10.00
C GLN A 62 -3.93 -0.11 -10.49
N LEU A 63 -3.58 -0.63 -11.65
CA LEU A 63 -2.19 -0.66 -12.12
C LEU A 63 -2.11 -0.50 -13.63
N HIS A 64 -1.05 0.16 -14.09
CA HIS A 64 -0.62 0.17 -15.48
C HIS A 64 0.89 0.45 -15.52
N PRO A 65 1.66 -0.14 -16.45
CA PRO A 65 3.12 0.09 -16.55
C PRO A 65 3.53 1.54 -16.88
N ARG A 66 2.55 2.42 -17.13
CA ARG A 66 2.76 3.83 -17.48
C ARG A 66 2.42 4.77 -16.32
N ALA A 67 1.87 4.23 -15.22
CA ALA A 67 1.55 5.01 -14.04
C ALA A 67 2.76 5.82 -13.59
N ARG A 68 2.55 7.12 -13.35
CA ARG A 68 3.58 8.06 -12.92
C ARG A 68 3.58 8.26 -11.41
N ILE A 69 2.43 8.01 -10.77
CA ILE A 69 2.26 8.07 -9.32
C ILE A 69 1.85 6.69 -8.80
N LEU A 70 2.47 6.23 -7.72
CA LEU A 70 2.10 5.01 -7.01
C LEU A 70 1.52 5.35 -5.63
N VAL A 71 0.32 4.88 -5.33
CA VAL A 71 -0.29 4.91 -4.00
C VAL A 71 -0.11 3.55 -3.34
N ALA A 72 0.78 3.48 -2.36
CA ALA A 72 1.02 2.30 -1.53
C ALA A 72 0.29 2.42 -0.18
N GLY A 73 -0.89 1.80 -0.08
CA GLY A 73 -1.72 1.79 1.13
C GLY A 73 -1.60 0.51 1.96
N GLN A 74 -2.45 0.36 2.97
CA GLN A 74 -2.52 -0.83 3.83
C GLN A 74 -3.29 -1.99 3.18
N ALA A 75 -4.62 -1.90 3.18
CA ALA A 75 -5.55 -2.87 2.62
C ALA A 75 -6.86 -2.15 2.28
N PRO A 76 -7.69 -2.68 1.37
CA PRO A 76 -9.02 -2.12 1.13
C PRO A 76 -9.89 -2.25 2.38
N GLY A 77 -10.72 -1.24 2.66
CA GLY A 77 -11.76 -1.31 3.69
C GLY A 77 -13.04 -1.99 3.18
N ARG A 78 -14.05 -2.11 4.05
CA ARG A 78 -15.32 -2.79 3.71
C ARG A 78 -16.01 -2.22 2.47
N ARG A 79 -16.16 -0.89 2.37
CA ARG A 79 -16.82 -0.25 1.21
C ARG A 79 -16.09 -0.54 -0.10
N VAL A 80 -14.77 -0.50 -0.07
CA VAL A 80 -13.92 -0.83 -1.23
C VAL A 80 -14.05 -2.30 -1.61
N HIS A 81 -14.20 -3.20 -0.64
CA HIS A 81 -14.49 -4.60 -0.92
C HIS A 81 -15.88 -4.80 -1.52
N GLU A 82 -16.89 -4.06 -1.09
CA GLU A 82 -18.24 -4.15 -1.65
C GLU A 82 -18.29 -3.58 -3.08
N SER A 83 -17.66 -2.41 -3.32
CA SER A 83 -17.65 -1.75 -4.63
C SER A 83 -16.67 -2.38 -5.62
N GLY A 84 -15.53 -2.89 -5.14
CA GLY A 84 -14.39 -3.30 -5.96
C GLY A 84 -13.59 -2.14 -6.54
N VAL A 85 -13.90 -0.90 -6.15
CA VAL A 85 -13.24 0.31 -6.65
C VAL A 85 -12.28 0.83 -5.57
N PRO A 86 -10.96 0.92 -5.83
CA PRO A 86 -10.00 1.39 -4.83
C PRO A 86 -10.35 2.80 -4.34
N PHE A 87 -10.23 3.04 -3.02
CA PHE A 87 -10.49 4.37 -2.45
C PHE A 87 -11.87 4.97 -2.83
N ASP A 88 -12.89 4.14 -3.08
CA ASP A 88 -14.26 4.61 -3.27
C ASP A 88 -14.96 4.76 -1.90
N ASP A 89 -14.35 5.61 -1.07
CA ASP A 89 -14.76 5.90 0.30
C ASP A 89 -14.30 7.32 0.71
N PRO A 90 -14.70 7.83 1.90
CA PRO A 90 -14.30 9.16 2.35
C PRO A 90 -12.79 9.38 2.52
N SER A 91 -12.00 8.31 2.66
CA SER A 91 -10.54 8.41 2.69
C SER A 91 -10.00 8.70 1.29
N GLY A 92 -10.63 8.16 0.26
CA GLY A 92 -10.32 8.46 -1.13
C GLY A 92 -10.67 9.88 -1.54
N ASP A 93 -11.81 10.40 -1.09
CA ASP A 93 -12.17 11.82 -1.31
C ASP A 93 -11.07 12.74 -0.77
N ARG A 94 -10.66 12.50 0.48
CA ARG A 94 -9.59 13.28 1.09
C ARG A 94 -8.25 13.10 0.38
N LEU A 95 -7.93 11.90 -0.09
CA LEU A 95 -6.67 11.68 -0.82
C LEU A 95 -6.66 12.45 -2.14
N ARG A 96 -7.78 12.48 -2.88
CA ARG A 96 -7.93 13.33 -4.08
C ARG A 96 -7.73 14.80 -3.75
N ASP A 97 -8.34 15.29 -2.66
CA ASP A 97 -8.18 16.66 -2.20
C ASP A 97 -6.71 16.99 -1.84
N TRP A 98 -6.00 16.06 -1.21
CA TRP A 98 -4.58 16.22 -0.89
C TRP A 98 -3.72 16.33 -2.15
N LEU A 99 -4.00 15.48 -3.14
CA LEU A 99 -3.31 15.47 -4.42
C LEU A 99 -3.66 16.68 -5.29
N GLY A 100 -4.84 17.27 -5.09
CA GLY A 100 -5.34 18.36 -5.92
C GLY A 100 -5.71 17.90 -7.33
N ILE A 101 -6.23 16.67 -7.46
CA ILE A 101 -6.69 16.08 -8.73
C ILE A 101 -8.15 15.64 -8.62
N ASP A 102 -8.82 15.60 -9.77
CA ASP A 102 -10.21 15.15 -9.87
C ASP A 102 -10.34 13.61 -9.84
N ARG A 103 -11.60 13.15 -9.86
CA ARG A 103 -11.93 11.73 -9.87
C ARG A 103 -11.39 11.02 -11.11
N ASP A 104 -11.48 11.66 -12.28
CA ASP A 104 -11.08 11.03 -13.55
C ASP A 104 -9.58 10.80 -13.63
N ARG A 105 -8.76 11.73 -13.13
CA ARG A 105 -7.30 11.52 -13.00
C ARG A 105 -6.97 10.50 -11.94
N PHE A 106 -7.65 10.53 -10.80
CA PHE A 106 -7.40 9.57 -9.73
C PHE A 106 -7.68 8.11 -10.16
N TYR A 107 -8.67 7.90 -11.01
CA TYR A 107 -9.03 6.58 -11.54
C TYR A 107 -8.46 6.28 -12.93
N ASP A 108 -7.54 7.11 -13.44
CA ASP A 108 -6.76 6.78 -14.64
C ASP A 108 -5.55 5.90 -14.24
N PRO A 109 -5.55 4.59 -14.56
CA PRO A 109 -4.46 3.70 -14.17
C PRO A 109 -3.14 4.06 -14.86
N LYS A 110 -3.16 4.78 -16.00
CA LYS A 110 -1.95 5.25 -16.69
C LYS A 110 -1.32 6.45 -15.99
N PHE A 111 -2.05 7.13 -15.13
CA PHE A 111 -1.54 8.23 -14.34
C PHE A 111 -1.20 7.79 -12.91
N LEU A 112 -2.15 7.16 -12.23
CA LEU A 112 -2.05 6.81 -10.82
C LEU A 112 -2.30 5.31 -10.62
N ALA A 113 -1.30 4.61 -10.10
CA ALA A 113 -1.38 3.23 -9.65
C ALA A 113 -1.75 3.18 -8.16
N ILE A 114 -2.53 2.18 -7.76
CA ILE A 114 -2.95 1.90 -6.38
C ILE A 114 -2.62 0.44 -6.08
N LEU A 115 -1.61 0.23 -5.22
CA LEU A 115 -1.09 -1.08 -4.85
C LEU A 115 -0.92 -1.18 -3.33
N PRO A 116 -1.97 -1.60 -2.58
CA PRO A 116 -1.90 -1.75 -1.13
C PRO A 116 -1.05 -2.96 -0.70
N MET A 117 -0.62 -3.00 0.56
CA MET A 117 0.15 -4.13 1.11
C MET A 117 -0.64 -5.44 1.08
N GLY A 118 -1.93 -5.40 1.45
CA GLY A 118 -2.89 -6.49 1.29
C GLY A 118 -3.95 -6.12 0.27
N PHE A 119 -4.27 -7.03 -0.66
CA PHE A 119 -5.18 -6.70 -1.77
C PHE A 119 -6.65 -6.94 -1.44
N CYS A 120 -6.95 -7.71 -0.39
CA CYS A 120 -8.30 -8.07 0.02
C CYS A 120 -8.64 -7.44 1.38
N TYR A 121 -9.95 -7.31 1.65
CA TYR A 121 -10.44 -6.77 2.91
C TYR A 121 -10.22 -7.78 4.05
N PRO A 122 -9.39 -7.47 5.06
CA PRO A 122 -9.05 -8.44 6.10
C PRO A 122 -10.13 -8.62 7.16
N GLY A 123 -11.21 -7.83 7.12
CA GLY A 123 -12.27 -7.82 8.13
C GLY A 123 -12.17 -6.65 9.12
N THR A 124 -13.10 -6.60 10.07
CA THR A 124 -13.22 -5.52 11.06
C THR A 124 -12.70 -6.00 12.42
N GLY A 125 -11.81 -5.24 13.05
CA GLY A 125 -11.38 -5.38 14.44
C GLY A 125 -11.96 -4.28 15.35
N SER A 126 -11.52 -4.25 16.61
CA SER A 126 -12.04 -3.31 17.63
C SER A 126 -11.73 -1.84 17.35
N SER A 127 -10.58 -1.57 16.70
CA SER A 127 -10.08 -0.21 16.44
C SER A 127 -10.20 0.20 14.98
N GLY A 128 -10.84 -0.59 14.11
CA GLY A 128 -10.93 -0.36 12.67
C GLY A 128 -10.79 -1.65 11.88
N ASP A 129 -10.47 -1.53 10.60
CA ASP A 129 -10.18 -2.70 9.78
C ASP A 129 -8.91 -3.40 10.28
N LEU A 130 -8.89 -4.74 10.16
CA LEU A 130 -7.76 -5.57 10.54
C LEU A 130 -6.52 -5.23 9.69
N PRO A 131 -5.30 -5.60 10.13
CA PRO A 131 -4.10 -5.35 9.36
C PRO A 131 -4.07 -6.12 8.03
N PRO A 132 -3.28 -5.66 7.04
CA PRO A 132 -3.12 -6.36 5.78
C PRO A 132 -2.58 -7.78 6.01
N ARG A 133 -3.09 -8.70 5.21
CA ARG A 133 -2.66 -10.09 5.15
C ARG A 133 -1.25 -10.20 4.51
N PRO A 134 -0.32 -10.99 5.07
CA PRO A 134 1.08 -11.01 4.63
C PRO A 134 1.29 -11.71 3.28
N GLU A 135 0.36 -12.54 2.82
CA GLU A 135 0.51 -13.40 1.65
C GLU A 135 0.64 -12.62 0.34
N CYS A 136 0.06 -11.41 0.25
CA CYS A 136 0.03 -10.62 -0.99
C CYS A 136 1.41 -10.12 -1.42
N ALA A 137 2.29 -9.79 -0.47
CA ALA A 137 3.62 -9.25 -0.77
C ALA A 137 4.52 -10.24 -1.52
N PRO A 138 4.83 -11.43 -0.96
CA PRO A 138 5.67 -12.42 -1.64
C PRO A 138 4.99 -13.00 -2.88
N ALA A 139 3.67 -13.10 -2.91
CA ALA A 139 2.96 -13.72 -4.04
C ALA A 139 2.89 -12.80 -5.27
N TRP A 140 2.75 -11.49 -5.09
CA TRP A 140 2.35 -10.61 -6.20
C TRP A 140 3.04 -9.25 -6.23
N ARG A 141 3.34 -8.64 -5.07
CA ARG A 141 3.76 -7.22 -5.04
C ARG A 141 5.07 -6.98 -5.77
N ASP A 142 6.07 -7.82 -5.56
CA ASP A 142 7.40 -7.63 -6.17
C ASP A 142 7.32 -7.74 -7.69
N ALA A 143 6.62 -8.75 -8.20
CA ALA A 143 6.38 -8.91 -9.64
C ALA A 143 5.63 -7.71 -10.24
N LEU A 144 4.57 -7.24 -9.58
CA LEU A 144 3.81 -6.07 -10.06
C LEU A 144 4.67 -4.79 -10.07
N LEU A 145 5.50 -4.58 -9.04
CA LEU A 145 6.35 -3.40 -8.93
C LEU A 145 7.47 -3.37 -9.99
N GLN A 146 7.96 -4.53 -10.45
CA GLN A 146 8.93 -4.60 -11.55
C GLN A 146 8.39 -4.00 -12.86
N HIS A 147 7.07 -3.99 -13.05
CA HIS A 147 6.43 -3.35 -14.21
C HIS A 147 6.18 -1.85 -14.04
N MET A 148 6.43 -1.27 -12.87
CA MET A 148 6.10 0.13 -12.55
C MET A 148 7.29 1.08 -12.79
N SER A 149 8.02 0.90 -13.89
CA SER A 149 9.26 1.65 -14.18
C SER A 149 9.05 3.14 -14.50
N ALA A 150 7.80 3.56 -14.77
CA ALA A 150 7.45 4.95 -15.07
C ALA A 150 7.10 5.77 -13.81
N VAL A 151 7.06 5.14 -12.63
CA VAL A 151 6.70 5.83 -11.39
C VAL A 151 7.78 6.83 -11.00
N GLU A 152 7.37 8.07 -10.78
CA GLU A 152 8.21 9.16 -10.33
C GLU A 152 7.95 9.59 -8.89
N LEU A 153 6.75 9.29 -8.37
CA LEU A 153 6.32 9.62 -7.02
C LEU A 153 5.58 8.44 -6.40
N THR A 154 6.08 7.95 -5.27
CA THR A 154 5.40 6.94 -4.45
C THR A 154 4.85 7.57 -3.17
N LEU A 155 3.53 7.49 -2.99
CA LEU A 155 2.83 7.89 -1.78
C LEU A 155 2.72 6.68 -0.86
N VAL A 156 3.41 6.71 0.28
CA VAL A 156 3.46 5.58 1.22
C VAL A 156 2.54 5.90 2.40
N ILE A 157 1.39 5.23 2.44
CA ILE A 157 0.27 5.60 3.32
C ILE A 157 0.12 4.58 4.45
N GLY A 158 0.34 5.05 5.67
CA GLY A 158 0.08 4.27 6.88
C GLY A 158 1.17 3.26 7.23
N ARG A 159 1.08 2.72 8.43
CA ARG A 159 2.20 2.05 9.11
C ARG A 159 2.80 0.88 8.34
N TYR A 160 1.96 -0.03 7.82
CA TYR A 160 2.43 -1.23 7.12
C TYR A 160 3.16 -0.91 5.81
N ALA A 161 2.68 0.11 5.09
CA ALA A 161 3.35 0.56 3.88
C ALA A 161 4.69 1.25 4.22
N LEU A 162 4.72 2.08 5.28
CA LEU A 162 5.94 2.73 5.75
C LEU A 162 7.00 1.72 6.21
N ASP A 163 6.60 0.67 6.92
CA ASP A 163 7.51 -0.39 7.36
C ASP A 163 8.12 -1.12 6.15
N TRP A 164 7.32 -1.44 5.13
CA TRP A 164 7.79 -2.17 3.95
C TRP A 164 8.65 -1.31 3.01
N HIS A 165 8.21 -0.09 2.70
CA HIS A 165 8.91 0.77 1.73
C HIS A 165 10.12 1.50 2.32
N LEU A 166 10.05 1.89 3.60
CA LEU A 166 11.03 2.81 4.22
C LEU A 166 11.78 2.23 5.41
N GLY A 167 11.55 0.95 5.76
CA GLY A 167 12.15 0.32 6.93
C GLY A 167 11.87 1.11 8.21
N ALA A 168 10.64 1.62 8.38
CA ALA A 168 10.30 2.56 9.45
C ALA A 168 10.58 2.00 10.86
N GLY A 169 10.48 0.67 11.05
CA GLY A 169 10.92 0.01 12.28
C GLY A 169 10.13 0.48 13.49
N SER A 170 10.78 0.92 14.57
CA SER A 170 10.06 1.42 15.75
C SER A 170 9.54 2.86 15.60
N ARG A 171 9.90 3.59 14.53
CA ARG A 171 9.50 5.00 14.33
C ARG A 171 7.98 5.15 14.24
N THR A 172 7.44 6.22 14.83
CA THR A 172 6.00 6.48 14.73
C THR A 172 5.65 7.01 13.33
N VAL A 173 4.38 6.84 12.92
CA VAL A 173 3.90 7.43 11.65
C VAL A 173 4.14 8.95 11.62
N THR A 174 3.92 9.62 12.75
CA THR A 174 4.17 11.06 12.87
C THR A 174 5.62 11.40 12.58
N ASP A 175 6.57 10.67 13.17
CA ASP A 175 8.00 10.95 13.00
C ASP A 175 8.45 10.73 11.56
N VAL A 176 7.97 9.66 10.91
CA VAL A 176 8.33 9.38 9.51
C VAL A 176 7.74 10.45 8.58
N VAL A 177 6.48 10.86 8.79
CA VAL A 177 5.85 11.92 7.98
C VAL A 177 6.49 13.28 8.27
N ARG A 178 6.91 13.57 9.51
CA ARG A 178 7.59 14.84 9.85
C ARG A 178 8.91 14.99 9.10
N ASN A 179 9.61 13.88 8.88
CA ASN A 179 10.87 13.82 8.15
C ASN A 179 10.69 13.46 6.65
N TRP A 180 9.54 13.80 6.06
CA TRP A 180 9.21 13.48 4.66
C TRP A 180 10.27 13.91 3.63
N ARG A 181 11.04 14.95 3.92
CA ARG A 181 12.11 15.47 3.04
C ARG A 181 13.26 14.48 2.85
N GLU A 182 13.43 13.47 3.71
CA GLU A 182 14.46 12.44 3.59
C GLU A 182 14.36 11.62 2.29
N GLN A 183 13.15 11.47 1.74
CA GLN A 183 12.89 10.65 0.56
C GLN A 183 12.31 11.46 -0.62
N TRP A 184 12.18 12.77 -0.44
CA TRP A 184 11.66 13.68 -1.44
C TRP A 184 12.69 13.89 -2.58
N PRO A 185 12.29 14.02 -3.86
CA PRO A 185 10.92 14.12 -4.39
C PRO A 185 10.28 12.81 -4.87
N HIS A 186 10.92 11.66 -4.62
CA HIS A 186 10.52 10.38 -5.19
C HIS A 186 9.55 9.59 -4.31
N VAL A 187 9.62 9.77 -2.98
CA VAL A 187 8.72 9.12 -2.04
C VAL A 187 8.19 10.13 -1.04
N LEU A 188 6.89 10.06 -0.79
CA LEU A 188 6.22 10.87 0.21
C LEU A 188 5.52 9.98 1.25
N PRO A 189 6.04 9.88 2.49
CA PRO A 189 5.30 9.24 3.57
C PRO A 189 4.09 10.08 3.98
N LEU A 190 2.94 9.44 4.13
CA LEU A 190 1.68 10.09 4.50
C LEU A 190 0.99 9.35 5.67
N PRO A 191 0.28 10.09 6.54
CA PRO A 191 -0.68 9.47 7.45
C PRO A 191 -1.87 8.91 6.64
N HIS A 192 -2.65 8.00 7.23
CA HIS A 192 -3.86 7.53 6.56
C HIS A 192 -4.87 8.67 6.36
N PRO A 193 -5.50 8.84 5.18
CA PRO A 193 -6.50 9.89 4.95
C PRO A 193 -7.87 9.63 5.61
N SER A 194 -7.94 8.76 6.62
CA SER A 194 -9.21 8.38 7.26
C SER A 194 -9.81 9.56 8.03
N PRO A 195 -11.15 9.73 8.06
CA PRO A 195 -11.82 10.68 8.95
C PRO A 195 -11.38 10.57 10.42
N ARG A 196 -10.98 9.37 10.86
CA ARG A 196 -10.46 9.12 12.21
C ARG A 196 -9.17 9.88 12.53
N ASN A 197 -8.40 10.27 11.51
CA ASN A 197 -7.15 11.03 11.68
C ASN A 197 -7.36 12.55 11.79
N GLN A 198 -8.60 13.05 11.89
CA GLN A 198 -8.85 14.49 12.00
C GLN A 198 -8.15 15.14 13.20
N ARG A 199 -8.10 14.45 14.35
CA ARG A 199 -7.39 14.97 15.55
C ARG A 199 -5.88 15.06 15.31
N TRP A 200 -5.31 14.10 14.57
CA TRP A 200 -3.90 14.13 14.20
C TRP A 200 -3.60 15.31 13.29
N LEU A 201 -4.43 15.54 12.26
CA LEU A 201 -4.27 16.67 11.33
C LEU A 201 -4.34 18.03 12.05
N LYS A 202 -5.27 18.19 12.99
CA LYS A 202 -5.37 19.42 13.81
C LYS A 202 -4.14 19.65 14.69
N LYS A 203 -3.55 18.60 15.25
CA LYS A 203 -2.33 18.69 16.08
C LYS A 203 -1.06 18.90 15.26
N ASN A 204 -1.08 18.53 13.99
CA ASN A 204 0.06 18.57 13.08
C ASN A 204 -0.23 19.50 11.90
N ALA A 205 -0.53 20.78 12.19
CA ALA A 205 -0.92 21.77 11.18
C ALA A 205 0.12 21.92 10.04
N TRP A 206 1.40 21.73 10.37
CA TRP A 206 2.51 21.65 9.41
C TRP A 206 2.29 20.67 8.27
N PHE A 207 1.50 19.60 8.45
CA PHE A 207 1.17 18.69 7.36
C PHE A 207 0.38 19.42 6.26
N GLY A 208 -0.62 20.22 6.65
CA GLY A 208 -1.41 21.01 5.72
C GLY A 208 -0.67 22.23 5.17
N GLU A 209 0.23 22.81 5.96
CA GLU A 209 0.95 24.05 5.61
C GLU A 209 2.22 23.82 4.80
N GLU A 210 2.90 22.68 5.00
CA GLU A 210 4.17 22.37 4.32
C GLU A 210 4.05 21.18 3.36
N VAL A 211 3.46 20.08 3.82
CA VAL A 211 3.48 18.82 3.05
C VAL A 211 2.51 18.84 1.89
N LEU A 212 1.24 19.22 2.14
CA LEU A 212 0.23 19.23 1.08
C LEU A 212 0.54 20.23 -0.05
N PRO A 213 1.05 21.45 0.20
CA PRO A 213 1.46 22.33 -0.88
C PRO A 213 2.59 21.75 -1.73
N ALA A 214 3.62 21.16 -1.10
CA ALA A 214 4.72 20.50 -1.80
C ALA A 214 4.23 19.32 -2.65
N LEU A 215 3.35 18.48 -2.10
CA LEU A 215 2.72 17.38 -2.82
C LEU A 215 1.97 17.88 -4.05
N ARG A 216 1.11 18.89 -3.91
CA ARG A 216 0.32 19.43 -5.03
C ARG A 216 1.20 20.01 -6.13
N THR A 217 2.29 20.70 -5.78
CA THR A 217 3.26 21.17 -6.77
C THR A 217 3.89 20.00 -7.52
N ARG A 218 4.36 18.97 -6.81
CA ARG A 218 4.96 17.80 -7.45
C ARG A 218 3.99 17.02 -8.33
N VAL A 219 2.74 16.85 -7.91
CA VAL A 219 1.71 16.21 -8.74
C VAL A 219 1.48 17.00 -10.02
N LYS A 220 1.45 18.34 -9.95
CA LYS A 220 1.32 19.21 -11.13
C LYS A 220 2.50 19.13 -12.09
N GLU A 221 3.71 18.90 -11.60
CA GLU A 221 4.89 18.68 -12.45
C GLU A 221 4.87 17.33 -13.19
N ILE A 222 4.13 16.36 -12.66
CA ILE A 222 4.00 15.01 -13.24
C ILE A 222 2.86 14.93 -14.27
N LEU A 223 1.82 15.77 -14.09
CA LEU A 223 0.69 15.92 -15.04
C LEU A 223 1.18 16.36 -16.43
#